data_AF-A0A354GWG7-F1
#
_entry.id   AF-A0A354GWG7-F1
#
_cell.length_a   1.000
_cell.length_b   1.000
_cell.length_c   1.000
_cell.angle_alpha   90.00
_cell.angle_beta   90.00
_cell.angle_gamma   90.00
#
_symmetry.space_group_name_H-M   'P 1'
#
loop_
_entity.id
_entity.type
_entity.pdbx_description
1 polymer ?
#
loop_
_entity_poly.entity_id
_entity_poly.type
_entity_poly.pdbx_seq_one_letter_code
_entity_poly.pdbx_strand_id
1 'polypeptide(L)'
;MSLSQVEVQGVLQTDGTLLLAERPNLPAGRVKVVIQTLDAAPDKIDPWTALEKIWAERKERGVQPRSAEEIDAEINAMRDEWEDHQQALERIQEEGRRSREEPHCGKRRSLHANESAWAWGP
;
A
#
# COMPACT_ATOMS: atom_id res chain seq x y z
N MET A 1 -54.53 -21.71 -21.69
CA MET A 1 -54.31 -20.32 -21.22
C MET A 1 -52.85 -19.99 -21.48
N SER A 2 -52.56 -19.30 -22.59
CA SER A 2 -51.18 -18.91 -22.92
C SER A 2 -50.81 -17.65 -22.14
N LEU A 3 -49.75 -17.73 -21.34
CA LEU A 3 -49.15 -16.57 -20.71
C LEU A 3 -48.33 -15.84 -21.77
N SER A 4 -48.76 -14.64 -22.16
CA SER A 4 -47.97 -13.77 -23.03
C SER A 4 -46.86 -13.14 -22.19
N GLN A 5 -45.65 -13.72 -22.25
CA GLN A 5 -44.45 -13.14 -21.65
C GLN A 5 -43.89 -12.08 -22.60
N VAL A 6 -43.82 -10.83 -22.13
CA VAL A 6 -43.20 -9.71 -22.85
C VAL A 6 -41.97 -9.30 -22.07
N GLU A 7 -40.80 -9.43 -22.69
CA GLU A 7 -39.51 -9.03 -22.11
C GLU A 7 -39.20 -7.60 -22.55
N VAL A 8 -39.03 -6.71 -21.57
CA VAL A 8 -38.67 -5.31 -21.80
C VAL A 8 -37.48 -4.99 -20.93
N GLN A 9 -36.42 -4.45 -21.54
CA GLN A 9 -35.26 -3.99 -20.80
C GLN A 9 -35.56 -2.67 -20.10
N GLY A 10 -35.05 -2.53 -18.89
CA GLY A 10 -35.18 -1.32 -18.10
C GLY A 10 -34.03 -1.16 -17.14
N VAL A 11 -33.82 0.07 -16.68
CA VAL A 11 -32.82 0.40 -15.69
C VAL A 11 -33.50 0.58 -14.35
N LEU A 12 -33.04 -0.15 -13.34
CA LEU A 12 -33.45 0.06 -11.96
C LEU A 12 -32.60 1.18 -11.36
N GLN A 13 -33.24 2.28 -10.99
CA GLN A 13 -32.58 3.40 -10.34
C GLN A 13 -32.29 3.10 -8.86
N THR A 14 -31.39 3.90 -8.27
CA THR A 14 -31.00 3.80 -6.85
C THR A 14 -32.12 4.13 -5.88
N ASP A 15 -33.16 4.83 -6.34
CA ASP A 15 -34.37 5.16 -5.58
C ASP A 15 -35.41 4.02 -5.61
N GLY A 16 -35.16 2.95 -6.37
CA GLY A 16 -36.06 1.81 -6.55
C GLY A 16 -37.04 1.96 -7.72
N THR A 17 -36.95 3.04 -8.50
CA THR A 17 -37.80 3.25 -9.68
C THR A 17 -37.28 2.43 -10.87
N LEU A 18 -38.14 1.62 -11.50
CA LEU A 18 -37.82 0.91 -12.74
C LEU A 18 -38.20 1.78 -13.95
N LEU A 19 -37.19 2.22 -14.70
CA LEU A 19 -37.41 2.89 -15.99
C LEU A 19 -37.33 1.86 -17.11
N LEU A 20 -38.47 1.61 -17.77
CA LEU A 20 -38.51 0.81 -18.98
C LEU A 20 -37.94 1.62 -20.15
N ALA A 21 -37.06 1.01 -20.94
CA ALA A 21 -36.49 1.65 -22.12
C ALA A 21 -37.57 1.93 -23.18
N GLU A 22 -38.60 1.08 -23.25
CA GLU A 22 -39.69 1.18 -24.20
C GLU A 22 -41.05 0.92 -23.55
N ARG A 23 -42.11 1.49 -24.14
CA ARG A 23 -43.48 1.28 -23.66
C ARG A 23 -43.95 -0.14 -24.07
N PRO A 24 -44.25 -1.03 -23.10
CA PRO A 24 -44.75 -2.35 -23.43
C PRO A 24 -46.11 -2.26 -24.12
N ASN A 25 -46.27 -2.93 -25.25
CA ASN A 25 -47.53 -3.02 -25.97
C ASN A 25 -48.43 -4.09 -25.33
N LEU A 26 -49.01 -3.76 -24.18
CA LEU A 26 -49.90 -4.63 -23.43
C LEU A 26 -51.29 -3.98 -23.26
N PRO A 27 -52.38 -4.77 -23.30
CA PRO A 27 -53.71 -4.25 -23.02
C PRO A 27 -53.79 -3.73 -21.57
N ALA A 28 -54.63 -2.71 -21.34
CA ALA A 28 -54.84 -2.18 -20.00
C ALA A 28 -55.36 -3.28 -19.05
N GLY A 29 -54.65 -3.51 -17.96
CA GLY A 29 -54.97 -4.58 -17.02
C GLY A 29 -53.91 -4.75 -15.93
N ARG A 30 -54.16 -5.68 -14.99
CA ARG A 30 -53.18 -6.03 -13.96
C ARG A 30 -52.05 -6.84 -14.59
N VAL A 31 -50.81 -6.39 -14.38
CA VAL A 31 -49.61 -7.06 -14.87
C VAL A 31 -48.76 -7.56 -13.71
N LYS A 32 -48.08 -8.69 -13.90
CA LYS A 32 -47.04 -9.21 -12.99
C LYS A 32 -45.69 -8.92 -13.63
N VAL A 33 -44.83 -8.19 -12.93
CA VAL A 33 -43.46 -7.87 -13.39
C VAL A 33 -42.48 -8.85 -12.74
N VAL A 34 -41.60 -9.44 -13.54
CA VAL A 34 -40.47 -10.25 -13.06
C VAL A 34 -39.22 -9.47 -13.43
N ILE A 35 -38.43 -9.08 -12.44
CA ILE A 35 -37.18 -8.33 -12.65
C ILE A 35 -36.04 -9.35 -12.58
N GLN A 36 -35.24 -9.40 -13.64
CA GLN A 36 -34.01 -10.18 -13.68
C GLN A 36 -32.85 -9.21 -13.90
N THR A 37 -31.87 -9.24 -12.99
CA THR A 37 -30.64 -8.47 -13.17
C THR A 37 -29.81 -9.14 -14.26
N LEU A 38 -29.51 -8.40 -15.32
CA LEU A 38 -28.48 -8.78 -16.28
C LEU A 38 -27.12 -8.44 -15.66
N ASP A 39 -26.16 -9.35 -15.76
CA ASP A 39 -24.81 -9.14 -15.20
C ASP A 39 -24.25 -7.82 -15.72
N ALA A 40 -24.07 -6.86 -14.81
CA ALA A 40 -23.37 -5.64 -15.11
C ALA A 40 -21.94 -6.02 -15.51
N ALA A 41 -21.44 -5.45 -16.62
CA ALA A 41 -20.03 -5.57 -16.96
C ALA A 41 -19.21 -5.22 -15.70
N PRO A 42 -18.17 -5.99 -15.35
CA PRO A 42 -17.41 -5.73 -14.15
C PRO A 42 -16.84 -4.30 -14.24
N ASP A 43 -17.31 -3.41 -13.36
CA ASP A 43 -16.87 -2.01 -13.27
C ASP A 43 -15.36 -1.87 -13.02
N LYS A 44 -14.68 -2.97 -12.69
CA LYS A 44 -13.25 -3.02 -12.44
C LYS A 44 -12.62 -4.08 -13.33
N ILE A 45 -11.71 -3.62 -14.17
CA ILE A 45 -10.78 -4.50 -14.89
C ILE A 45 -10.00 -5.27 -13.84
N ASP A 46 -9.97 -6.58 -13.98
CA ASP A 46 -9.14 -7.45 -13.16
C ASP A 46 -7.66 -7.02 -13.26
N PRO A 47 -6.96 -6.78 -12.13
CA PRO A 47 -5.58 -6.28 -12.14
C PRO A 47 -4.63 -7.15 -12.97
N TRP A 48 -4.84 -8.47 -12.98
CA TRP A 48 -4.04 -9.38 -13.77
C TRP A 48 -4.23 -9.16 -15.27
N THR A 49 -5.48 -9.06 -15.70
CA THR A 49 -5.86 -8.71 -17.09
C THR A 49 -5.25 -7.38 -17.54
N ALA A 50 -5.20 -6.39 -16.65
CA ALA A 50 -4.56 -5.10 -16.94
C ALA A 50 -3.03 -5.23 -17.14
N LEU A 51 -2.36 -6.03 -16.32
CA LEU A 51 -0.92 -6.28 -16.43
C LEU A 51 -0.56 -7.05 -17.70
N GLU A 52 -1.35 -8.06 -18.07
CA GLU A 52 -1.18 -8.80 -19.32
C GLU A 52 -1.27 -7.88 -20.54
N LYS A 53 -2.24 -6.95 -20.53
CA LYS A 53 -2.38 -5.94 -21.59
C LYS A 53 -1.14 -5.05 -21.70
N ILE A 54 -0.64 -4.54 -20.57
CA ILE A 54 0.57 -3.70 -20.55
C ILE A 54 1.78 -4.49 -21.08
N TRP A 55 1.89 -5.78 -20.74
CA TRP A 55 2.98 -6.62 -21.20
C TRP A 55 2.92 -6.84 -22.73
N ALA A 56 1.72 -7.09 -23.26
CA ALA A 56 1.50 -7.18 -24.70
C ALA A 56 1.88 -5.87 -25.43
N GLU A 57 1.43 -4.72 -24.92
CA GLU A 57 1.75 -3.40 -25.48
C GLU A 57 3.26 -3.11 -25.46
N ARG A 58 3.97 -3.52 -24.40
CA ARG A 58 5.43 -3.38 -24.32
C ARG A 58 6.16 -4.25 -25.32
N LYS A 59 5.67 -5.48 -25.53
CA LYS A 59 6.21 -6.41 -26.53
C LYS A 59 6.02 -5.88 -27.95
N GLU A 60 4.85 -5.32 -28.27
CA GLU A 60 4.60 -4.67 -29.57
C GLU A 60 5.52 -3.49 -29.83
N ARG A 61 5.84 -2.72 -28.79
CA ARG A 61 6.81 -1.60 -28.87
C ARG A 61 8.26 -2.06 -28.96
N GLY A 62 8.54 -3.36 -28.95
CA GLY A 62 9.89 -3.91 -29.01
C GLY A 62 10.71 -3.67 -27.74
N VAL A 63 10.06 -3.38 -26.61
CA VAL A 63 10.75 -3.19 -25.33
C VAL A 63 11.17 -4.56 -24.80
N GLN A 64 12.48 -4.82 -24.79
CA GLN A 64 13.04 -6.03 -24.20
C GLN A 64 12.99 -5.92 -22.66
N PRO A 65 12.30 -6.84 -21.96
CA PRO A 65 12.37 -6.89 -20.49
C PRO A 65 13.74 -7.37 -20.04
N ARG A 66 14.11 -7.01 -18.80
CA ARG A 66 15.29 -7.57 -18.11
C ARG A 66 15.16 -9.10 -18.01
N SER A 67 16.29 -9.80 -18.03
CA SER A 67 16.31 -11.24 -17.82
C SER A 67 15.98 -11.58 -16.36
N ALA A 68 15.60 -12.83 -16.10
CA ALA A 68 15.37 -13.29 -14.74
C ALA A 68 16.66 -13.19 -13.91
N GLU A 69 17.80 -13.57 -14.50
CA GLU A 69 19.11 -13.51 -13.86
C GLU A 69 19.52 -12.07 -13.51
N GLU A 70 19.24 -11.10 -14.39
CA GLU A 70 19.49 -9.68 -14.12
C GLU A 70 18.65 -9.18 -12.94
N ILE A 71 17.38 -9.57 -12.89
CA ILE A 71 16.48 -9.20 -11.79
C ILE A 71 16.96 -9.82 -10.48
N ASP A 72 17.31 -11.10 -10.48
CA ASP A 72 17.78 -11.80 -9.29
C ASP A 72 19.10 -11.22 -8.79
N ALA A 73 20.03 -10.88 -9.69
CA ALA A 73 21.29 -10.24 -9.34
C ALA A 73 21.06 -8.87 -8.67
N GLU A 74 20.16 -8.06 -9.22
CA GLU A 74 19.83 -6.74 -8.65
C GLU A 74 19.14 -6.85 -7.29
N ILE A 75 18.24 -7.82 -7.13
CA ILE A 75 17.58 -8.10 -5.84
C ILE A 75 18.61 -8.51 -4.79
N ASN A 76 19.55 -9.38 -5.15
CA ASN A 76 20.58 -9.82 -4.21
C ASN A 76 21.53 -8.67 -3.84
N ALA A 77 21.97 -7.87 -4.82
CA ALA A 77 22.80 -6.69 -4.55
C ALA A 77 22.10 -5.72 -3.58
N MET A 78 20.81 -5.45 -3.78
CA MET A 78 20.04 -4.57 -2.89
C MET A 78 19.90 -5.15 -1.46
N ARG A 79 19.81 -6.48 -1.32
CA ARG A 79 19.79 -7.14 -0.01
C ARG A 79 21.13 -7.03 0.70
N ASP A 80 22.22 -7.29 -0.02
CA ASP A 80 23.58 -7.18 0.52
C ASP A 80 23.87 -5.75 0.99
N GLU A 81 23.54 -4.74 0.18
CA GLU A 81 23.66 -3.33 0.56
C GLU A 81 22.84 -2.98 1.80
N TRP A 82 21.63 -3.54 1.91
CA TRP A 82 20.78 -3.34 3.07
C TRP A 82 21.38 -3.97 4.33
N GLU A 83 21.88 -5.20 4.23
CA GLU A 83 22.53 -5.91 5.33
C GLU A 83 23.76 -5.17 5.82
N ASP A 84 24.62 -4.70 4.92
CA ASP A 84 25.80 -3.88 5.26
C ASP A 84 25.40 -2.60 6.00
N HIS A 85 24.35 -1.93 5.51
CA HIS A 85 23.82 -0.73 6.17
C HIS A 85 23.27 -1.03 7.57
N GLN A 86 22.53 -2.14 7.75
CA GLN A 86 22.05 -2.54 9.07
C GLN A 86 23.19 -2.85 10.04
N GLN A 87 24.20 -3.60 9.60
CA GLN A 87 25.38 -3.91 10.43
C GLN A 87 26.14 -2.64 10.85
N ALA A 88 26.25 -1.65 9.95
CA ALA A 88 26.87 -0.37 10.27
C ALA A 88 26.08 0.39 11.36
N LEU A 89 24.75 0.40 11.27
CA LEU A 89 23.90 1.00 12.29
C LEU A 89 24.01 0.28 13.64
N GLU A 90 24.00 -1.05 13.64
CA GLU A 90 24.15 -1.86 14.85
C GLU A 90 25.49 -1.58 15.54
N ARG A 91 26.58 -1.46 14.77
CA ARG A 91 27.91 -1.11 15.31
C ARG A 91 27.90 0.23 16.02
N ILE A 92 27.32 1.26 15.40
CA ILE A 92 27.22 2.60 15.99
C ILE A 92 26.37 2.57 17.26
N GLN A 93 25.27 1.82 17.25
CA GLN A 93 24.41 1.68 18.43
C GLN A 93 25.11 0.96 19.58
N GLU A 94 25.87 -0.10 19.28
CA GLU A 94 26.67 -0.83 20.26
C GLU A 94 27.73 0.06 20.91
N GLU A 95 28.46 0.84 20.10
CA GLU A 95 29.45 1.81 20.59
C GLU A 95 28.81 2.89 21.48
N GLY A 96 27.64 3.39 21.08
CA GLY A 96 26.85 4.33 21.87
C GLY A 96 26.35 3.72 23.18
N ARG A 97 25.96 2.45 23.18
CA ARG A 97 25.53 1.73 24.39
C ARG A 97 26.72 1.53 25.34
N ARG A 98 27.86 1.04 24.84
CA ARG A 98 29.09 0.87 25.64
C ARG A 98 29.55 2.17 26.28
N SER A 99 29.52 3.27 25.53
CA SER A 99 29.91 4.60 26.06
C SER A 99 29.00 5.10 27.19
N ARG A 100 27.75 4.63 27.25
CA ARG A 100 26.80 4.94 28.33
C ARG A 100 26.92 3.99 29.52
N GLU A 101 27.32 2.76 29.26
CA GLU A 101 27.50 1.70 30.26
C GLU A 101 28.87 1.76 30.95
N GLU A 102 29.90 2.31 30.30
CA GLU A 102 31.16 2.65 30.96
C GLU A 102 30.89 3.75 32.01
N PRO A 103 30.96 3.44 33.31
CA PRO A 103 30.89 4.49 34.31
C PRO A 103 32.13 5.34 34.10
N HIS A 104 31.93 6.64 33.96
CA HIS A 104 32.99 7.64 33.96
C HIS A 104 33.78 7.53 35.29
N CYS A 105 34.70 6.58 35.35
CA CYS A 105 35.55 6.30 36.49
C CYS A 105 36.70 7.30 36.43
N GLY A 106 36.60 8.36 37.23
CA GLY A 106 37.74 9.19 37.60
C GLY A 106 37.77 10.59 37.01
N LYS A 107 37.00 11.50 37.64
CA LYS A 107 37.58 12.66 38.34
C LYS A 107 36.52 13.31 39.22
N ARG A 108 36.36 12.72 40.41
CA ARG A 108 36.03 13.49 41.62
C ARG A 108 37.19 14.46 41.83
N ARG A 109 37.06 15.71 41.41
CA ARG A 109 37.95 16.78 41.90
C ARG A 109 37.38 17.21 43.25
N SER A 110 37.87 16.58 44.31
CA SER A 110 37.61 16.99 45.69
C SER A 110 38.17 18.40 45.89
N LEU A 111 37.32 19.42 45.78
CA LEU A 111 37.61 20.75 46.28
C LEU A 111 37.24 20.77 47.77
N HIS A 112 38.10 20.20 48.62
CA HIS A 112 38.25 20.57 50.02
C HIS A 112 39.51 19.93 50.58
N ALA A 113 40.58 20.71 50.73
CA ALA A 113 40.98 21.28 52.03
C ALA A 113 42.39 21.89 51.94
N ASN A 114 42.63 22.86 52.83
CA ASN A 114 43.91 23.44 53.24
C ASN A 114 44.43 24.59 52.33
N GLU A 115 44.78 25.79 52.80
CA GLU A 115 45.32 26.20 54.11
C GLU A 115 44.93 27.64 54.50
N SER A 116 44.83 27.84 55.82
CA SER A 116 44.82 29.11 56.53
C SER A 116 46.13 29.89 56.37
N ALA A 117 46.02 31.21 56.22
CA ALA A 117 46.99 32.32 56.39
C ALA A 117 46.69 33.30 55.24
N TRP A 118 46.25 34.54 55.42
CA TRP A 118 46.90 35.72 56.02
C TRP A 118 45.75 36.71 56.39
N ALA A 119 45.54 37.11 57.65
CA ALA A 119 46.16 38.25 58.34
C ALA A 119 45.74 39.67 57.86
N TRP A 120 44.90 40.34 58.69
CA TRP A 120 44.77 41.80 58.98
C TRP A 120 44.56 42.81 57.84
N GLY A 121 43.42 43.52 57.78
CA GLY A 121 43.23 44.91 58.30
C GLY A 121 43.10 45.90 57.11
N PRO A 122 42.45 47.07 57.20
CA PRO A 122 42.36 47.99 58.35
C PRO A 122 40.95 48.18 58.95
#